data_AF-A0A835M113-F1
#
_entry.id   AF-A0A835M113-F1
#
_cell.length_a   1.000
_cell.length_b   1.000
_cell.length_c   1.000
_cell.angle_alpha   90.00
_cell.angle_beta   90.00
_cell.angle_gamma   90.00
#
_symmetry.space_group_name_H-M   'P 1'
#
loop_
_entity.id
_entity.type
_entity.pdbx_description
1 polymer ?
#
loop_
_entity_poly.entity_id
_entity_poly.type
_entity_poly.pdbx_seq_one_letter_code
_entity_poly.pdbx_strand_id
1 'polypeptide(L)'
;CGIPNQGPNQRRNNFNARNSLTANIENYIVSEHRSSDKSRNHSTTIIEHETATELDDDQPESFLSSIITKFELLRKFSRPYAILGTALGVASCSLIPLETISEISPRFFVGVLQAALPMMLIHLFTNGINQLFDVEMDKVNKPFLPIASGKMSMKTGVAIVAIASSLSIVMGIMIQSPPLLCAILTFFAFGGAYSIDFPFLRWKSNAILAAICIMGARAFSIQICVFLHIQRYVLGKPMAFTRSSVLATVFMCMFAVVVSVLKDIPDMDGDEAFGTKSLAILLGKEKAFWFGSSLLMMTYGVAMGVGASSPLMYSKLVTVSILSGLSL
;
A
#
# COMPACT_ATOMS: atom_id res chain seq x y z
N CYS A 1 13.12 -60.61 -22.86
CA CYS A 1 11.96 -60.22 -22.03
C CYS A 1 11.00 -59.42 -22.88
N GLY A 2 9.89 -60.04 -23.29
CA GLY A 2 8.88 -59.44 -24.15
C GLY A 2 7.92 -58.54 -23.36
N ILE A 3 7.60 -57.38 -23.92
CA ILE A 3 6.49 -56.53 -23.50
C ILE A 3 5.29 -56.98 -24.34
N PRO A 4 4.14 -57.36 -23.75
CA PRO A 4 3.04 -57.92 -24.52
C PRO A 4 2.33 -56.82 -25.33
N ASN A 5 2.18 -57.10 -26.62
CA ASN A 5 1.48 -56.25 -27.57
C ASN A 5 -0.03 -56.37 -27.32
N GLN A 6 -0.66 -55.36 -26.69
CA GLN A 6 -2.11 -55.35 -26.49
C GLN A 6 -2.82 -55.12 -27.84
N GLY A 7 -3.50 -56.16 -28.32
CA GLY A 7 -4.21 -56.14 -29.59
C GLY A 7 -5.36 -55.12 -29.65
N PRO A 8 -5.77 -54.71 -30.86
CA PRO A 8 -6.72 -53.61 -31.10
C PRO A 8 -8.10 -53.81 -30.44
N ASN A 9 -8.51 -55.06 -30.16
CA ASN A 9 -9.77 -55.35 -29.47
C ASN A 9 -9.76 -54.96 -27.98
N GLN A 10 -8.62 -55.02 -27.30
CA GLN A 10 -8.52 -54.70 -25.87
C GLN A 10 -8.48 -53.19 -25.62
N ARG A 11 -7.90 -52.41 -26.55
CA ARG A 11 -8.00 -50.94 -26.56
C ARG A 11 -9.43 -50.46 -26.83
N ARG A 12 -10.17 -51.16 -27.70
CA ARG A 12 -11.58 -50.84 -28.01
C ARG A 12 -12.51 -51.11 -26.82
N ASN A 13 -12.27 -52.20 -26.08
CA ASN A 13 -13.03 -52.51 -24.86
C ASN A 13 -12.73 -51.54 -23.72
N ASN A 14 -11.47 -51.11 -23.54
CA ASN A 14 -11.11 -50.08 -22.55
C ASN A 14 -11.66 -48.69 -22.90
N PHE A 15 -11.79 -48.37 -24.18
CA PHE A 15 -12.41 -47.11 -24.64
C PHE A 15 -13.93 -47.13 -24.40
N ASN A 16 -14.61 -48.23 -24.71
CA ASN A 16 -16.05 -48.38 -24.44
C ASN A 16 -16.37 -48.42 -22.94
N ALA A 17 -15.51 -49.03 -22.12
CA ALA A 17 -15.66 -49.04 -20.65
C ALA A 17 -15.39 -47.66 -20.02
N ARG A 18 -14.47 -46.86 -20.58
CA ARG A 18 -14.29 -45.46 -20.16
C ARG A 18 -15.49 -44.60 -20.52
N ASN A 19 -16.05 -44.77 -21.72
CA ASN A 19 -17.21 -44.00 -22.17
C ASN A 19 -18.49 -44.36 -21.39
N SER A 20 -18.66 -45.62 -20.98
CA SER A 20 -19.79 -46.02 -20.13
C SER A 20 -19.64 -45.53 -18.69
N LEU A 21 -18.40 -45.47 -18.17
CA LEU A 21 -18.13 -44.91 -16.84
C LEU A 21 -18.33 -43.38 -16.82
N THR A 22 -17.90 -42.65 -17.86
CA THR A 22 -18.15 -41.20 -17.96
C THR A 22 -19.62 -40.89 -18.15
N ALA A 23 -20.36 -41.69 -18.94
CA ALA A 23 -21.81 -41.53 -19.08
C ALA A 23 -22.58 -41.83 -17.78
N ASN A 24 -22.10 -42.78 -16.97
CA ASN A 24 -22.69 -43.06 -15.65
C ASN A 24 -22.38 -41.98 -14.62
N ILE A 25 -21.19 -41.36 -14.68
CA ILE A 25 -20.82 -40.23 -13.82
C ILE A 25 -21.60 -38.97 -14.21
N GLU A 26 -21.76 -38.69 -15.51
CA GLU A 26 -22.60 -37.58 -15.99
C GLU A 26 -24.06 -37.75 -15.57
N ASN A 27 -24.63 -38.97 -15.69
CA ASN A 27 -25.99 -39.23 -15.24
C ASN A 27 -26.14 -39.13 -13.72
N TYR A 28 -25.12 -39.50 -12.94
CA TYR A 28 -25.11 -39.33 -11.49
C TYR A 28 -25.08 -37.84 -11.10
N ILE A 29 -24.19 -37.05 -11.71
CA ILE A 29 -24.07 -35.59 -11.50
C ILE A 29 -25.35 -34.87 -11.93
N VAL A 30 -25.96 -35.24 -13.05
CA VAL A 30 -27.23 -34.67 -13.52
C VAL A 30 -28.38 -35.04 -12.57
N SER A 31 -28.40 -36.24 -12.00
CA SER A 31 -29.41 -36.65 -11.01
C SER A 31 -29.25 -35.93 -9.66
N GLU A 32 -28.02 -35.63 -9.26
CA GLU A 32 -27.68 -34.89 -8.03
C GLU A 32 -27.96 -33.39 -8.17
N HIS A 33 -27.73 -32.80 -9.35
CA HIS A 33 -28.19 -31.45 -9.68
C HIS A 33 -29.73 -31.36 -9.69
N ARG A 34 -30.42 -32.36 -10.23
CA ARG A 34 -31.89 -32.35 -10.30
C ARG A 34 -32.57 -32.57 -8.93
N SER A 35 -31.91 -33.25 -8.00
CA SER A 35 -32.38 -33.39 -6.62
C SER A 35 -32.03 -32.16 -5.76
N SER A 36 -30.88 -31.53 -6.00
CA SER A 36 -30.47 -30.26 -5.37
C SER A 36 -31.37 -29.09 -5.81
N ASP A 37 -31.74 -29.01 -7.09
CA ASP A 37 -32.64 -27.97 -7.62
C ASP A 37 -34.08 -28.10 -7.12
N LYS A 38 -34.58 -29.33 -6.87
CA LYS A 38 -35.91 -29.52 -6.26
C LYS A 38 -35.95 -29.15 -4.79
N SER A 39 -34.87 -29.39 -4.05
CA SER A 39 -34.70 -28.96 -2.64
C SER A 39 -34.54 -27.44 -2.51
N ARG A 40 -33.79 -26.82 -3.44
CA ARG A 40 -33.68 -25.36 -3.56
C ARG A 40 -35.01 -24.72 -3.91
N ASN A 41 -35.69 -25.17 -4.96
CA ASN A 41 -36.95 -24.54 -5.39
C ASN A 41 -38.03 -24.56 -4.30
N HIS A 42 -38.15 -25.62 -3.50
CA HIS A 42 -39.15 -25.64 -2.42
C HIS A 42 -38.78 -24.73 -1.23
N SER A 43 -37.49 -24.46 -1.02
CA SER A 43 -37.03 -23.49 -0.02
C SER A 43 -37.05 -22.05 -0.56
N THR A 44 -36.93 -21.85 -1.88
CA THR A 44 -36.99 -20.53 -2.53
C THR A 44 -38.42 -20.00 -2.62
N THR A 45 -39.43 -20.85 -2.85
CA THR A 45 -40.84 -20.39 -2.95
C THR A 45 -41.43 -19.91 -1.62
N ILE A 46 -40.91 -20.34 -0.46
CA ILE A 46 -41.40 -19.91 0.86
C ILE A 46 -40.73 -18.61 1.32
N ILE A 47 -39.58 -18.24 0.74
CA ILE A 47 -38.84 -17.02 1.12
C ILE A 47 -39.17 -15.85 0.17
N GLU A 48 -39.68 -16.10 -1.03
CA GLU A 48 -39.99 -15.04 -2.01
C GLU A 48 -41.34 -14.32 -1.82
N HIS A 49 -42.16 -14.69 -0.83
CA HIS A 49 -43.46 -14.04 -0.62
C HIS A 49 -43.48 -12.93 0.44
N GLU A 50 -42.32 -12.56 1.00
CA GLU A 50 -42.24 -11.58 2.09
C GLU A 50 -41.12 -10.55 1.88
N THR A 51 -40.88 -10.07 0.65
CA THR A 51 -40.19 -8.79 0.41
C THR A 51 -40.38 -8.27 -1.02
N ALA A 52 -41.62 -8.23 -1.50
CA ALA A 52 -41.99 -7.41 -2.65
C ALA A 52 -42.74 -6.17 -2.14
N THR A 53 -42.03 -5.34 -1.38
CA THR A 53 -42.35 -3.91 -1.34
C THR A 53 -41.36 -3.27 -2.28
N GLU A 54 -41.77 -3.07 -3.54
CA GLU A 54 -41.15 -2.07 -4.40
C GLU A 54 -41.31 -0.72 -3.71
N LEU A 55 -40.34 -0.38 -2.86
CA LEU A 55 -40.03 1.00 -2.55
C LEU A 55 -39.14 1.46 -3.69
N ASP A 56 -39.80 1.99 -4.71
CA ASP A 56 -39.25 2.96 -5.64
C ASP A 56 -38.78 4.16 -4.79
N ASP A 57 -37.61 4.02 -4.15
CA ASP A 57 -37.00 5.06 -3.32
C ASP A 57 -36.19 5.98 -4.23
N ASP A 58 -36.87 6.61 -5.19
CA ASP A 58 -36.38 7.78 -5.92
C ASP A 58 -36.51 9.02 -5.01
N GLN A 59 -36.07 8.88 -3.76
CA GLN A 59 -35.93 10.01 -2.85
C GLN A 59 -34.69 10.78 -3.30
N PRO A 60 -34.79 12.11 -3.51
CA PRO A 60 -33.62 12.90 -3.84
C PRO A 60 -32.61 12.71 -2.71
N GLU A 61 -31.44 12.13 -3.03
CA GLU A 61 -30.32 12.04 -2.08
C GLU A 61 -30.19 13.41 -1.40
N SER A 62 -30.40 13.45 -0.09
CA SER A 62 -30.24 14.71 0.63
C SER A 62 -28.83 15.24 0.33
N PHE A 63 -28.70 16.55 0.09
CA PHE A 63 -27.42 17.17 -0.25
C PHE A 63 -26.29 16.77 0.74
N LEU A 64 -26.64 16.61 2.01
CA LEU A 64 -25.74 16.12 3.06
C LEU A 64 -25.30 14.67 2.82
N SER A 65 -26.22 13.76 2.45
CA SER A 65 -25.88 12.37 2.10
C SER A 65 -24.88 12.33 0.94
N SER A 66 -25.11 13.12 -0.10
CA SER A 66 -24.20 13.18 -1.26
C SER A 66 -22.80 13.70 -0.86
N ILE A 67 -22.71 14.69 0.03
CA ILE A 67 -21.44 15.19 0.56
C ILE A 67 -20.73 14.11 1.38
N ILE A 68 -21.44 13.44 2.28
CA ILE A 68 -20.89 12.38 3.13
C ILE A 68 -20.32 11.26 2.25
N THR A 69 -21.08 10.79 1.27
CA THR A 69 -20.65 9.77 0.30
C THR A 69 -19.38 10.20 -0.43
N LYS A 70 -19.31 11.44 -0.94
CA LYS A 70 -18.11 11.96 -1.61
C LYS A 70 -16.90 12.02 -0.67
N PHE A 71 -17.10 12.43 0.58
CA PHE A 71 -16.04 12.46 1.58
C PHE A 71 -15.55 11.06 1.94
N GLU A 72 -16.44 10.08 2.07
CA GLU A 72 -16.08 8.69 2.29
C GLU A 72 -15.28 8.10 1.13
N LEU A 73 -15.68 8.40 -0.10
CA LEU A 73 -14.94 7.99 -1.30
C LEU A 73 -13.56 8.62 -1.34
N LEU A 74 -13.44 9.91 -1.02
CA LEU A 74 -12.14 10.59 -0.91
C LEU A 74 -11.29 9.96 0.20
N ARG A 75 -11.88 9.66 1.35
CA ARG A 75 -11.21 9.00 2.48
C ARG A 75 -10.70 7.62 2.09
N LYS A 76 -11.49 6.82 1.36
CA LYS A 76 -11.03 5.50 0.86
C LYS A 76 -9.94 5.66 -0.20
N PHE A 77 -10.09 6.62 -1.10
CA PHE A 77 -9.13 6.92 -2.17
C PHE A 77 -7.77 7.35 -1.61
N SER A 78 -7.77 8.11 -0.51
CA SER A 78 -6.55 8.64 0.11
C SER A 78 -5.70 7.61 0.85
N ARG A 79 -6.28 6.45 1.20
CA ARG A 79 -5.67 5.39 2.03
C ARG A 79 -5.13 5.98 3.37
N PRO A 80 -6.02 6.26 4.35
CA PRO A 80 -5.69 7.05 5.53
C PRO A 80 -4.55 6.47 6.37
N TYR A 81 -4.42 5.14 6.43
CA TYR A 81 -3.31 4.49 7.14
C TYR A 81 -1.94 4.87 6.55
N ALA A 82 -1.84 5.04 5.23
CA ALA A 82 -0.60 5.40 4.54
C ALA A 82 -0.25 6.88 4.74
N ILE A 83 -1.27 7.74 4.71
CA ILE A 83 -1.14 9.17 5.04
C ILE A 83 -0.75 9.36 6.50
N LEU A 84 -1.37 8.62 7.43
CA LEU A 84 -1.04 8.65 8.86
C LEU A 84 0.43 8.28 9.08
N GLY A 85 0.95 7.25 8.40
CA GLY A 85 2.37 6.91 8.46
C GLY A 85 3.29 8.05 8.03
N THR A 86 2.86 8.90 7.09
CA THR A 86 3.63 10.08 6.67
C THR A 86 3.56 11.19 7.70
N ALA A 87 2.39 11.46 8.26
CA ALA A 87 2.23 12.43 9.33
C ALA A 87 3.09 12.07 10.56
N LEU A 88 3.06 10.79 10.96
CA LEU A 88 3.91 10.27 12.05
C LEU A 88 5.40 10.36 11.71
N GLY A 89 5.78 10.07 10.46
CA GLY A 89 7.15 10.23 9.98
C GLY A 89 7.63 11.67 10.08
N VAL A 90 6.85 12.63 9.57
CA VAL A 90 7.15 14.07 9.65
C VAL A 90 7.28 14.52 11.09
N ALA A 91 6.31 14.16 11.95
CA ALA A 91 6.34 14.50 13.36
C ALA A 91 7.59 13.95 14.05
N SER A 92 7.89 12.66 13.85
CA SER A 92 9.08 12.00 14.40
C SER A 92 10.37 12.70 13.95
N CYS A 93 10.53 12.96 12.65
CA CYS A 93 11.70 13.66 12.10
C CYS A 93 11.87 15.06 12.66
N SER A 94 10.76 15.75 12.93
CA SER A 94 10.76 17.11 13.44
C SER A 94 11.24 17.21 14.88
N LEU A 95 11.17 16.12 15.64
CA LEU A 95 11.66 16.09 17.02
C LEU A 95 13.17 15.86 17.10
N ILE A 96 13.79 15.24 16.09
CA ILE A 96 15.23 14.90 16.07
C ILE A 96 16.17 16.11 16.28
N PRO A 97 15.94 17.29 15.66
CA PRO A 97 16.85 18.43 15.81
C PRO A 97 16.63 19.25 17.09
N LEU A 98 15.67 18.87 17.95
CA LEU A 98 15.46 19.51 19.24
C LEU A 98 16.55 19.11 20.23
N GLU A 99 17.14 20.09 20.90
CA GLU A 99 18.14 19.92 21.95
C GLU A 99 17.55 20.23 23.33
N THR A 100 16.59 21.15 23.40
CA THR A 100 15.96 21.57 24.66
C THR A 100 14.44 21.70 24.50
N ILE A 101 13.72 21.52 25.61
CA ILE A 101 12.25 21.61 25.62
C ILE A 101 11.76 23.03 25.27
N SER A 102 12.56 24.06 25.57
CA SER A 102 12.22 25.46 25.25
C SER A 102 12.15 25.76 23.75
N GLU A 103 12.70 24.90 22.91
CA GLU A 103 12.58 25.02 21.44
C GLU A 103 11.17 24.61 20.94
N ILE A 104 10.41 23.88 21.75
CA ILE A 104 9.00 23.58 21.48
C ILE A 104 8.19 24.86 21.69
N SER A 105 7.95 25.55 20.58
CA SER A 105 7.30 26.86 20.53
C SER A 105 6.19 26.87 19.50
N PRO A 106 5.29 27.88 19.50
CA PRO A 106 4.30 28.03 18.42
C PRO A 106 4.92 28.04 17.01
N ARG A 107 6.12 28.61 16.85
CA ARG A 107 6.86 28.58 15.58
C ARG A 107 7.26 27.17 15.18
N PHE A 108 7.70 26.34 16.13
CA PHE A 108 7.99 24.93 15.87
C PHE A 108 6.76 24.20 15.34
N PHE A 109 5.61 24.35 16.00
CA PHE A 109 4.36 23.72 15.54
C PHE A 109 3.94 24.19 14.14
N VAL A 110 4.08 25.48 13.84
CA VAL A 110 3.84 26.01 12.48
C VAL A 110 4.79 25.35 11.47
N GLY A 111 6.07 25.22 11.80
CA GLY A 111 7.05 24.54 10.96
C GLY A 111 6.73 23.07 10.71
N VAL A 112 6.28 22.34 11.74
CA VAL A 112 5.82 20.95 11.59
C VAL A 112 4.60 20.87 10.68
N LEU A 113 3.64 21.78 10.81
CA LEU A 113 2.46 21.83 9.93
C LEU A 113 2.82 22.21 8.50
N GLN A 114 3.76 23.14 8.32
CA GLN A 114 4.32 23.52 7.02
C GLN A 114 4.97 22.33 6.32
N ALA A 115 5.62 21.42 7.05
CA ALA A 115 6.11 20.17 6.47
C ALA A 115 4.98 19.14 6.26
N ALA A 116 4.12 18.92 7.25
CA ALA A 116 3.14 17.83 7.25
C ALA A 116 2.09 17.97 6.15
N LEU A 117 1.49 19.15 5.99
CA LEU A 117 0.41 19.37 5.02
C LEU A 117 0.82 19.09 3.57
N PRO A 118 1.86 19.71 2.99
CA PRO A 118 2.27 19.42 1.63
C PRO A 118 2.76 17.97 1.46
N MET A 119 3.41 17.39 2.48
CA MET A 119 3.86 15.99 2.43
C MET A 119 2.68 15.00 2.41
N MET A 120 1.60 15.28 3.15
CA MET A 120 0.37 14.47 3.09
C MET A 120 -0.34 14.63 1.74
N LEU A 121 -0.37 15.84 1.17
CA LEU A 121 -0.95 16.10 -0.15
C LEU A 121 -0.17 15.40 -1.27
N ILE A 122 1.17 15.43 -1.25
CA ILE A 122 1.95 14.73 -2.28
C ILE A 122 1.85 13.21 -2.12
N HIS A 123 1.67 12.71 -0.90
CA HIS A 123 1.37 11.29 -0.69
C HIS A 123 -0.02 10.92 -1.25
N LEU A 124 -1.03 11.77 -1.06
CA LEU A 124 -2.34 11.59 -1.70
C LEU A 124 -2.18 11.49 -3.22
N PHE A 125 -1.34 12.33 -3.83
CA PHE A 125 -0.97 12.20 -5.24
C PHE A 125 -0.38 10.82 -5.56
N THR A 126 0.61 10.33 -4.80
CA THR A 126 1.24 9.03 -5.09
C THR A 126 0.26 7.85 -4.96
N ASN A 127 -0.63 7.88 -3.97
CA ASN A 127 -1.68 6.86 -3.80
C ASN A 127 -2.72 6.92 -4.91
N GLY A 128 -3.09 8.13 -5.32
CA GLY A 128 -4.09 8.34 -6.35
C GLY A 128 -3.57 8.00 -7.74
N ILE A 129 -2.37 8.45 -8.12
CA ILE A 129 -1.79 8.13 -9.43
C ILE A 129 -1.57 6.62 -9.59
N ASN A 130 -1.18 5.92 -8.52
CA ASN A 130 -1.12 4.45 -8.53
C ASN A 130 -2.48 3.84 -8.87
N GLN A 131 -3.56 4.24 -8.20
CA GLN A 131 -4.91 3.75 -8.50
C GLN A 131 -5.39 4.09 -9.92
N LEU A 132 -5.03 5.27 -10.45
CA LEU A 132 -5.44 5.69 -11.79
C LEU A 132 -4.85 4.81 -12.89
N PHE A 133 -3.59 4.38 -12.74
CA PHE A 133 -2.90 3.55 -13.73
C PHE A 133 -3.04 2.04 -13.48
N ASP A 134 -3.64 1.64 -12.35
CA ASP A 134 -3.73 0.24 -11.94
C ASP A 134 -5.16 -0.25 -11.79
N VAL A 135 -6.14 0.39 -12.43
CA VAL A 135 -7.56 0.05 -12.28
C VAL A 135 -7.85 -1.44 -12.49
N GLU A 136 -7.36 -2.04 -13.57
CA GLU A 136 -7.63 -3.46 -13.87
C GLU A 136 -6.88 -4.40 -12.92
N MET A 137 -5.68 -4.03 -12.47
CA MET A 137 -4.90 -4.78 -11.49
C MET A 137 -5.54 -4.70 -10.09
N ASP A 138 -6.00 -3.51 -9.69
CA ASP A 138 -6.68 -3.27 -8.43
C ASP A 138 -8.07 -3.93 -8.41
N LYS A 139 -8.72 -4.19 -9.54
CA LYS A 139 -9.94 -5.03 -9.56
C LYS A 139 -9.69 -6.46 -9.08
N VAL A 140 -8.48 -6.99 -9.31
CA VAL A 140 -8.07 -8.31 -8.83
C VAL A 140 -7.67 -8.22 -7.35
N ASN A 141 -6.72 -7.35 -7.03
CA ASN A 141 -6.11 -7.32 -5.68
C ASN A 141 -6.97 -6.59 -4.63
N LYS A 142 -7.67 -5.53 -5.05
CA LYS A 142 -8.31 -4.54 -4.16
C LYS A 142 -9.64 -4.03 -4.75
N PRO A 143 -10.61 -4.92 -5.05
CA PRO A 143 -11.84 -4.57 -5.75
C PRO A 143 -12.69 -3.53 -5.02
N PHE A 144 -12.46 -3.32 -3.72
CA PHE A 144 -13.16 -2.34 -2.90
C PHE A 144 -12.66 -0.90 -3.08
N LEU A 145 -11.56 -0.66 -3.80
CA LEU A 145 -11.03 0.70 -4.02
C LEU A 145 -11.99 1.55 -4.84
N PRO A 146 -12.07 2.88 -4.60
CA PRO A 146 -13.11 3.71 -5.23
C PRO A 146 -13.14 3.67 -6.76
N ILE A 147 -11.98 3.68 -7.42
CA ILE A 147 -11.92 3.64 -8.88
C ILE A 147 -12.13 2.22 -9.42
N ALA A 148 -11.49 1.21 -8.82
CA ALA A 148 -11.63 -0.20 -9.22
C ALA A 148 -13.08 -0.71 -9.07
N SER A 149 -13.78 -0.29 -8.00
CA SER A 149 -15.19 -0.61 -7.75
C SER A 149 -16.17 0.19 -8.62
N GLY A 150 -15.71 1.17 -9.40
CA GLY A 150 -16.56 2.08 -10.17
C GLY A 150 -17.31 3.14 -9.36
N LYS A 151 -17.16 3.17 -8.03
CA LYS A 151 -17.82 4.16 -7.15
C LYS A 151 -17.26 5.58 -7.31
N MET A 152 -16.07 5.73 -7.87
CA MET A 152 -15.45 7.00 -8.22
C MET A 152 -15.03 6.99 -9.68
N SER A 153 -15.39 8.04 -10.42
CA SER A 153 -15.01 8.16 -11.84
C SER A 153 -13.51 8.44 -12.01
N MET A 154 -12.94 7.99 -13.14
CA MET A 154 -11.57 8.29 -13.55
C MET A 154 -11.30 9.80 -13.56
N LYS A 155 -12.24 10.61 -14.09
CA LYS A 155 -12.11 12.07 -14.17
C LYS A 155 -11.98 12.70 -12.78
N THR A 156 -12.78 12.23 -11.81
CA THR A 156 -12.71 12.69 -10.41
C THR A 156 -11.37 12.34 -9.79
N GLY A 157 -10.88 11.11 -9.99
CA GLY A 157 -9.58 10.68 -9.49
C GLY A 157 -8.42 11.52 -10.06
N VAL A 158 -8.42 11.77 -11.39
CA VAL A 158 -7.44 12.65 -12.04
C VAL A 158 -7.48 14.06 -11.44
N ALA A 159 -8.67 14.63 -11.26
CA ALA A 159 -8.82 15.96 -10.66
C ALA A 159 -8.25 16.02 -9.23
N ILE A 160 -8.54 15.03 -8.38
CA ILE A 160 -8.00 14.96 -7.01
C ILE A 160 -6.47 14.91 -7.03
N VAL A 161 -5.88 14.05 -7.86
CA VAL A 161 -4.43 13.86 -7.97
C VAL A 161 -3.73 15.12 -8.51
N ALA A 162 -4.32 15.79 -9.51
CA ALA A 162 -3.80 17.03 -10.07
C ALA A 162 -3.87 18.18 -9.07
N ILE A 163 -5.00 18.34 -8.36
CA ILE A 163 -5.18 19.38 -7.33
C ILE A 163 -4.22 19.14 -6.17
N ALA A 164 -4.15 17.90 -5.65
CA ALA A 164 -3.30 17.57 -4.51
C ALA A 164 -1.80 17.81 -4.78
N SER A 165 -1.31 17.37 -5.94
CA SER A 165 0.09 17.60 -6.32
C SER A 165 0.39 19.08 -6.57
N SER A 166 -0.49 19.79 -7.29
CA SER A 166 -0.33 21.22 -7.55
C SER A 166 -0.31 22.03 -6.25
N LEU A 167 -1.26 21.78 -5.35
CA LEU A 167 -1.32 22.44 -4.05
C LEU A 167 -0.07 22.15 -3.21
N SER A 168 0.38 20.88 -3.17
CA SER A 168 1.60 20.51 -2.46
C SER A 168 2.84 21.26 -2.99
N ILE A 169 3.02 21.32 -4.31
CA ILE A 169 4.15 22.00 -4.94
C ILE A 169 4.08 23.52 -4.70
N VAL A 170 2.91 24.13 -4.85
CA VAL A 170 2.70 25.56 -4.57
C VAL A 170 3.03 25.86 -3.10
N MET A 171 2.55 25.06 -2.16
CA MET A 171 2.92 25.19 -0.75
C MET A 171 4.43 25.06 -0.53
N GLY A 172 5.07 24.06 -1.15
CA GLY A 172 6.52 23.87 -1.08
C GLY A 172 7.31 25.10 -1.56
N ILE A 173 6.87 25.73 -2.65
CA ILE A 173 7.45 26.98 -3.16
C ILE A 173 7.21 28.12 -2.16
N MET A 174 5.98 28.29 -1.67
CA MET A 174 5.63 29.38 -0.73
C MET A 174 6.35 29.29 0.62
N ILE A 175 6.66 28.08 1.10
CA ILE A 175 7.38 27.88 2.37
C ILE A 175 8.85 28.32 2.27
N GLN A 176 9.40 28.47 1.06
CA GLN A 176 10.78 28.96 0.83
C GLN A 176 11.84 28.11 1.55
N SER A 177 11.61 26.80 1.65
CA SER A 177 12.57 25.84 2.21
C SER A 177 13.02 24.87 1.12
N PRO A 178 14.21 25.06 0.53
CA PRO A 178 14.77 24.18 -0.49
C PRO A 178 14.77 22.69 -0.13
N PRO A 179 15.11 22.26 1.10
CA PRO A 179 14.99 20.84 1.48
C PRO A 179 13.55 20.33 1.36
N LEU A 180 12.57 21.06 1.90
CA LEU A 180 11.17 20.63 1.84
C LEU A 180 10.63 20.60 0.40
N LEU A 181 10.96 21.60 -0.42
CA LEU A 181 10.60 21.60 -1.83
C LEU A 181 11.26 20.41 -2.57
N CYS A 182 12.53 20.11 -2.28
CA CYS A 182 13.21 18.94 -2.82
C CYS A 182 12.50 17.64 -2.42
N ALA A 183 12.04 17.51 -1.18
CA ALA A 183 11.24 16.38 -0.71
C ALA A 183 9.96 16.19 -1.53
N ILE A 184 9.21 17.27 -1.74
CA ILE A 184 7.94 17.28 -2.48
C ILE A 184 8.17 16.89 -3.95
N LEU A 185 9.16 17.50 -4.60
CA LEU A 185 9.50 17.20 -6.00
C LEU A 185 10.02 15.77 -6.16
N THR A 186 10.76 15.26 -5.19
CA THR A 186 11.23 13.87 -5.18
C THR A 186 10.06 12.90 -5.06
N PHE A 187 9.11 13.16 -4.16
CA PHE A 187 7.86 12.40 -4.07
C PHE A 187 7.06 12.44 -5.37
N PHE A 188 6.94 13.61 -5.99
CA PHE A 188 6.24 13.77 -7.27
C PHE A 188 6.90 12.93 -8.37
N ALA A 189 8.22 13.06 -8.52
CA ALA A 189 9.00 12.35 -9.53
C ALA A 189 8.94 10.83 -9.32
N PHE A 190 9.19 10.34 -8.10
CA PHE A 190 9.11 8.91 -7.82
C PHE A 190 7.70 8.36 -7.88
N GLY A 191 6.68 9.11 -7.46
CA GLY A 191 5.28 8.72 -7.63
C GLY A 191 4.90 8.53 -9.10
N GLY A 192 5.31 9.48 -9.95
CA GLY A 192 5.12 9.38 -11.40
C GLY A 192 5.90 8.21 -12.01
N ALA A 193 7.21 8.14 -11.75
CA ALA A 193 8.07 7.08 -12.27
C ALA A 193 7.65 5.68 -11.81
N TYR A 194 7.09 5.56 -10.60
CA TYR A 194 6.59 4.30 -10.06
C TYR A 194 5.31 3.83 -10.77
N SER A 195 4.37 4.72 -11.04
CA SER A 195 2.99 4.34 -11.45
C SER A 195 2.68 4.51 -12.94
N ILE A 196 3.18 5.57 -13.58
CA ILE A 196 2.77 5.93 -14.95
C ILE A 196 3.20 4.84 -15.93
N ASP A 197 2.26 4.38 -16.76
CA ASP A 197 2.51 3.39 -17.81
C ASP A 197 3.01 4.08 -19.10
N PHE A 198 4.32 4.35 -19.14
CA PHE A 198 5.00 4.97 -20.26
C PHE A 198 6.44 4.43 -20.36
N PRO A 199 7.07 4.39 -21.55
CA PRO A 199 8.46 3.94 -21.70
C PRO A 199 9.40 4.60 -20.69
N PHE A 200 10.28 3.79 -20.08
CA PHE A 200 11.22 4.18 -19.01
C PHE A 200 10.59 4.57 -17.65
N LEU A 201 9.27 4.53 -17.52
CA LEU A 201 8.55 4.65 -16.23
C LEU A 201 8.01 3.29 -15.79
N ARG A 202 6.94 3.27 -15.00
CA ARG A 202 6.35 2.08 -14.38
C ARG A 202 7.36 1.25 -13.58
N TRP A 203 8.21 1.92 -12.81
CA TRP A 203 9.31 1.32 -12.04
C TRP A 203 8.86 0.26 -11.04
N LYS A 204 7.58 0.27 -10.65
CA LYS A 204 6.99 -0.81 -9.85
C LYS A 204 7.09 -2.20 -10.49
N SER A 205 7.22 -2.28 -11.81
CA SER A 205 7.40 -3.53 -12.56
C SER A 205 8.76 -4.21 -12.30
N ASN A 206 9.72 -3.48 -11.73
CA ASN A 206 11.05 -3.96 -11.39
C ASN A 206 11.29 -3.80 -9.88
N ALA A 207 11.58 -4.92 -9.19
CA ALA A 207 11.82 -4.94 -7.75
C ALA A 207 12.85 -3.91 -7.25
N ILE A 208 13.98 -3.72 -7.96
CA ILE A 208 15.04 -2.81 -7.54
C ILE A 208 14.59 -1.36 -7.67
N LEU A 209 13.98 -1.01 -8.81
CA LEU A 209 13.49 0.35 -9.05
C LEU A 209 12.33 0.70 -8.10
N ALA A 210 11.45 -0.26 -7.81
CA ALA A 210 10.40 -0.13 -6.81
C ALA A 210 10.99 0.19 -5.42
N ALA A 211 12.01 -0.55 -4.99
CA ALA A 211 12.70 -0.30 -3.72
C ALA A 211 13.36 1.09 -3.69
N ILE A 212 14.02 1.50 -4.78
CA ILE A 212 14.63 2.84 -4.91
C ILE A 212 13.57 3.95 -4.76
N CYS A 213 12.41 3.82 -5.42
CA CYS A 213 11.31 4.78 -5.28
C CYS A 213 10.84 4.90 -3.82
N ILE A 214 10.64 3.77 -3.14
CA ILE A 214 10.16 3.75 -1.75
C ILE A 214 11.22 4.34 -0.81
N MET A 215 12.50 4.01 -1.01
CA MET A 215 13.60 4.58 -0.24
C MET A 215 13.72 6.09 -0.47
N GLY A 216 13.65 6.54 -1.72
CA GLY A 216 13.72 7.97 -2.07
C GLY A 216 12.55 8.78 -1.50
N ALA A 217 11.33 8.22 -1.55
CA ALA A 217 10.17 8.83 -0.94
C ALA A 217 10.26 8.83 0.60
N ARG A 218 10.59 7.71 1.23
CA ARG A 218 10.53 7.61 2.71
C ARG A 218 11.83 8.06 3.37
N ALA A 219 12.95 7.43 3.06
CA ALA A 219 14.21 7.70 3.75
C ALA A 219 14.84 9.04 3.32
N PHE A 220 14.86 9.36 2.03
CA PHE A 220 15.43 10.64 1.61
C PHE A 220 14.48 11.82 1.86
N SER A 221 13.26 11.75 1.33
CA SER A 221 12.36 12.92 1.37
C SER A 221 11.81 13.19 2.78
N ILE A 222 11.37 12.17 3.52
CA ILE A 222 10.90 12.40 4.90
C ILE A 222 12.10 12.53 5.84
N GLN A 223 12.98 11.54 5.89
CA GLN A 223 13.98 11.50 6.97
C GLN A 223 15.07 12.58 6.85
N ILE A 224 15.59 12.84 5.66
CA ILE A 224 16.64 13.85 5.46
C ILE A 224 16.03 15.24 5.26
N CYS A 225 15.11 15.39 4.30
CA CYS A 225 14.69 16.72 3.89
C CYS A 225 13.79 17.43 4.92
N VAL A 226 12.88 16.71 5.58
CA VAL A 226 12.06 17.30 6.67
C VAL A 226 12.95 17.65 7.86
N PHE A 227 13.89 16.77 8.24
CA PHE A 227 14.88 17.07 9.28
C PHE A 227 15.63 18.36 9.00
N LEU A 228 16.16 18.52 7.78
CA LEU A 228 16.88 19.74 7.38
C LEU A 228 15.97 20.98 7.32
N HIS A 229 14.71 20.82 6.90
CA HIS A 229 13.72 21.89 6.96
C HIS A 229 13.55 22.40 8.40
N ILE A 230 13.27 21.49 9.34
CA ILE A 230 13.04 21.85 10.74
C ILE A 230 14.32 22.44 11.35
N GLN A 231 15.47 21.81 11.16
CA GLN A 231 16.73 22.27 11.73
C GLN A 231 17.12 23.67 11.25
N ARG A 232 17.12 23.90 9.93
CA ARG A 232 17.66 25.14 9.35
C ARG A 232 16.64 26.26 9.23
N TYR A 233 15.42 25.93 8.83
CA TYR A 233 14.40 26.92 8.44
C TYR A 233 13.37 27.18 9.53
N VAL A 234 13.21 26.27 10.50
CA VAL A 234 12.30 26.47 11.64
C VAL A 234 13.08 26.84 12.90
N LEU A 235 14.13 26.08 13.23
CA LEU A 235 14.97 26.30 14.41
C LEU A 235 16.15 27.26 14.17
N GLY A 236 16.47 27.57 12.92
CA GLY A 236 17.55 28.50 12.57
C GLY A 236 18.97 27.97 12.79
N LYS A 237 19.13 26.66 13.02
CA LYS A 237 20.42 26.02 13.30
C LYS A 237 21.22 25.75 12.01
N PRO A 238 22.56 25.65 12.09
CA PRO A 238 23.38 25.18 10.97
C PRO A 238 22.92 23.79 10.48
N MET A 239 23.02 23.53 9.17
CA MET A 239 22.73 22.20 8.62
C MET A 239 23.85 21.23 9.01
N ALA A 240 23.55 20.33 9.94
CA ALA A 240 24.47 19.29 10.39
C ALA A 240 23.70 18.04 10.78
N PHE A 241 24.08 16.89 10.24
CA PHE A 241 23.46 15.62 10.61
C PHE A 241 23.88 15.20 12.02
N THR A 242 22.90 14.82 12.83
CA THR A 242 23.12 14.25 14.16
C THR A 242 23.25 12.73 14.04
N ARG A 243 23.84 12.09 15.05
CA ARG A 243 23.87 10.61 15.11
C ARG A 243 22.46 10.02 15.03
N SER A 244 21.50 10.67 15.68
CA SER A 244 20.08 10.28 15.66
C SER A 244 19.46 10.41 14.27
N SER A 245 19.76 11.49 13.52
CA SER A 245 19.22 11.63 12.15
C SER A 245 19.81 10.59 11.20
N VAL A 246 21.10 10.28 11.33
CA VAL A 246 21.76 9.22 10.53
C VAL A 246 21.16 7.86 10.87
N LEU A 247 21.02 7.53 12.15
CA LEU A 247 20.40 6.28 12.59
C LEU A 247 18.98 6.13 12.06
N ALA A 248 18.16 7.18 12.19
CA ALA A 248 16.78 7.17 11.70
C ALA A 248 16.72 7.00 10.17
N THR A 249 17.65 7.62 9.44
CA THR A 249 17.75 7.48 7.97
C THR A 249 18.10 6.06 7.56
N VAL A 250 19.11 5.46 8.19
CA VAL A 250 19.52 4.07 7.91
C VAL A 250 18.39 3.10 8.27
N PHE A 251 17.74 3.29 9.42
CA PHE A 251 16.58 2.50 9.82
C PHE A 251 15.46 2.58 8.77
N MET A 252 15.11 3.79 8.32
CA MET A 252 14.06 3.98 7.31
C MET A 252 14.44 3.44 5.94
N CYS A 253 15.72 3.41 5.55
CA CYS A 253 16.19 2.72 4.35
C CYS A 253 15.91 1.22 4.43
N MET A 254 16.27 0.58 5.55
CA MET A 254 16.03 -0.85 5.74
C MET A 254 14.53 -1.16 5.82
N PHE A 255 13.78 -0.34 6.55
CA PHE A 255 12.33 -0.46 6.65
C PHE A 255 11.63 -0.26 5.30
N ALA A 256 12.14 0.61 4.42
CA ALA A 256 11.63 0.77 3.06
C ALA A 256 11.75 -0.52 2.23
N VAL A 257 12.84 -1.29 2.39
CA VAL A 257 13.00 -2.59 1.74
C VAL A 257 11.99 -3.59 2.30
N VAL A 258 11.81 -3.65 3.62
CA VAL A 258 10.76 -4.48 4.26
C VAL A 258 9.39 -4.16 3.67
N VAL A 259 9.03 -2.87 3.61
CA VAL A 259 7.76 -2.42 3.05
C VAL A 259 7.64 -2.81 1.59
N SER A 260 8.70 -2.69 0.78
CA SER A 260 8.67 -3.08 -0.63
C SER A 260 8.37 -4.56 -0.83
N VAL A 261 8.80 -5.44 0.08
CA VAL A 261 8.51 -6.88 -0.01
C VAL A 261 7.14 -7.21 0.54
N LEU A 262 6.87 -6.82 1.79
CA LEU A 262 5.67 -7.25 2.51
C LEU A 262 4.40 -6.64 1.93
N LYS A 263 4.46 -5.42 1.37
CA LYS A 263 3.29 -4.78 0.77
C LYS A 263 2.83 -5.48 -0.51
N ASP A 264 3.74 -6.14 -1.23
CA ASP A 264 3.47 -6.77 -2.52
C ASP A 264 2.93 -8.20 -2.36
N ILE A 265 3.07 -8.82 -1.19
CA ILE A 265 2.52 -10.15 -0.89
C ILE A 265 1.01 -10.26 -1.13
N PRO A 266 0.15 -9.36 -0.62
CA PRO A 266 -1.29 -9.40 -0.91
C PRO A 266 -1.62 -9.01 -2.36
N ASP A 267 -0.68 -8.44 -3.11
CA ASP A 267 -0.88 -7.95 -4.48
C ASP A 267 -0.36 -8.92 -5.56
N MET A 268 0.15 -10.09 -5.16
CA MET A 268 0.84 -11.01 -6.07
C MET A 268 -0.03 -11.49 -7.24
N ASP A 269 -1.30 -11.81 -7.01
CA ASP A 269 -2.18 -12.39 -8.04
C ASP A 269 -2.42 -11.39 -9.19
N GLY A 270 -2.74 -10.15 -8.86
CA GLY A 270 -2.89 -9.07 -9.85
C GLY A 270 -1.54 -8.63 -10.45
N ASP A 271 -0.45 -8.65 -9.68
CA ASP A 271 0.87 -8.31 -10.22
C ASP A 271 1.32 -9.34 -11.27
N GLU A 272 1.13 -10.63 -11.01
CA GLU A 272 1.49 -11.72 -11.91
C GLU A 272 0.62 -11.71 -13.18
N ALA A 273 -0.70 -11.54 -13.03
CA ALA A 273 -1.63 -11.48 -14.17
C ALA A 273 -1.32 -10.35 -15.16
N PHE A 274 -0.72 -9.25 -14.69
CA PHE A 274 -0.34 -8.09 -15.50
C PHE A 274 1.18 -8.00 -15.74
N GLY A 275 1.93 -9.09 -15.50
CA GLY A 275 3.35 -9.21 -15.88
C GLY A 275 4.35 -8.41 -15.02
N THR A 276 3.93 -7.95 -13.85
CA THR A 276 4.79 -7.27 -12.87
C THR A 276 5.71 -8.29 -12.19
N LYS A 277 7.02 -8.02 -12.17
CA LYS A 277 8.01 -8.91 -11.53
C LYS A 277 8.46 -8.33 -10.18
N SER A 278 7.52 -8.29 -9.23
CA SER A 278 7.81 -7.86 -7.86
C SER A 278 8.73 -8.87 -7.14
N LEU A 279 9.43 -8.42 -6.09
CA LEU A 279 10.31 -9.29 -5.32
C LEU A 279 9.52 -10.43 -4.64
N ALA A 280 8.27 -10.16 -4.26
CA ALA A 280 7.36 -11.16 -3.69
C ALA A 280 7.05 -12.29 -4.68
N ILE A 281 6.85 -11.98 -5.96
CA ILE A 281 6.66 -12.96 -7.03
C ILE A 281 7.93 -13.78 -7.28
N LEU A 282 9.09 -13.12 -7.35
CA LEU A 282 10.36 -13.80 -7.60
C LEU A 282 10.76 -14.77 -6.48
N LEU A 283 10.45 -14.44 -5.23
CA LEU A 283 10.73 -15.30 -4.07
C LEU A 283 9.63 -16.33 -3.82
N GLY A 284 8.39 -16.03 -4.19
CA GLY A 284 7.20 -16.75 -3.75
C GLY A 284 6.72 -16.30 -2.37
N LYS A 285 5.40 -16.42 -2.15
CA LYS A 285 4.67 -15.87 -0.98
C LYS A 285 5.32 -16.18 0.37
N GLU A 286 5.59 -17.45 0.65
CA GLU A 286 6.12 -17.89 1.95
C GLU A 286 7.54 -17.36 2.20
N LYS A 287 8.42 -17.46 1.19
CA LYS A 287 9.79 -16.97 1.30
C LYS A 287 9.84 -15.45 1.42
N ALA A 288 9.00 -14.74 0.67
CA ALA A 288 8.88 -13.29 0.76
C ALA A 288 8.42 -12.84 2.15
N PHE A 289 7.42 -13.53 2.73
CA PHE A 289 6.95 -13.27 4.08
C PHE A 289 8.05 -13.43 5.13
N TRP A 290 8.75 -14.57 5.12
CA TRP A 290 9.83 -14.83 6.07
C TRP A 290 11.01 -13.88 5.85
N PHE A 291 11.41 -13.63 4.61
CA PHE A 291 12.47 -12.68 4.28
C PHE A 291 12.15 -11.28 4.84
N GLY A 292 10.96 -10.74 4.54
CA GLY A 292 10.54 -9.43 5.02
C GLY A 292 10.44 -9.37 6.54
N SER A 293 9.92 -10.41 7.18
CA SER A 293 9.78 -10.50 8.64
C SER A 293 11.13 -10.59 9.35
N SER A 294 12.05 -11.43 8.85
CA SER A 294 13.41 -11.53 9.38
C SER A 294 14.19 -10.23 9.21
N LEU A 295 14.07 -9.58 8.05
CA LEU A 295 14.69 -8.28 7.80
C LEU A 295 14.14 -7.19 8.74
N LEU A 296 12.84 -7.22 9.02
CA LEU A 296 12.20 -6.32 9.98
C LEU A 296 12.72 -6.54 11.40
N MET A 297 12.76 -7.79 11.86
CA MET A 297 13.32 -8.15 13.17
C MET A 297 14.78 -7.70 13.30
N MET A 298 15.60 -7.95 12.27
CA MET A 298 17.00 -7.51 12.24
C MET A 298 17.10 -5.98 12.32
N THR A 299 16.26 -5.26 11.60
CA THR A 299 16.24 -3.78 11.58
C THR A 299 15.93 -3.22 12.97
N TYR A 300 14.93 -3.78 13.67
CA TYR A 300 14.63 -3.41 15.06
C TYR A 300 15.73 -3.83 16.02
N GLY A 301 16.29 -5.04 15.88
CA GLY A 301 17.38 -5.53 16.73
C GLY A 301 18.64 -4.66 16.64
N VAL A 302 19.00 -4.19 15.43
CA VAL A 302 20.11 -3.24 15.23
C VAL A 302 19.79 -1.90 15.89
N ALA A 303 18.57 -1.36 15.71
CA ALA A 303 18.17 -0.12 16.34
C ALA A 303 18.20 -0.20 17.88
N MET A 304 17.76 -1.33 18.45
CA MET A 304 17.86 -1.63 19.88
C MET A 304 19.31 -1.67 20.35
N GLY A 305 20.19 -2.36 19.61
CA GLY A 305 21.62 -2.45 19.94
C GLY A 305 22.30 -1.08 19.95
N VAL A 306 22.03 -0.24 18.94
CA VAL A 306 22.53 1.15 18.91
C VAL A 306 21.96 1.96 20.09
N GLY A 307 20.65 1.85 20.36
CA GLY A 307 20.02 2.49 21.52
C GLY A 307 20.62 2.07 22.86
N ALA A 308 20.89 0.78 23.05
CA ALA A 308 21.53 0.24 24.25
C ALA A 308 22.98 0.72 24.44
N SER A 309 23.67 1.03 23.34
CA SER A 309 25.02 1.60 23.35
C SER A 309 25.05 3.11 23.65
N SER A 310 23.89 3.79 23.69
CA SER A 310 23.79 5.24 23.94
C SER A 310 24.33 5.59 25.33
N PRO A 311 25.17 6.63 25.50
CA PRO A 311 25.67 7.00 26.83
C PRO A 311 24.58 7.54 27.76
N LEU A 312 23.39 7.87 27.24
CA LEU A 312 22.26 8.43 27.98
C LEU A 312 21.34 7.31 28.49
N MET A 313 21.23 7.17 29.82
CA MET A 313 20.43 6.10 30.46
C MET A 313 18.94 6.13 30.06
N TYR A 314 18.36 7.32 29.93
CA TYR A 314 16.97 7.48 29.45
C TYR A 314 16.79 7.00 28.01
N SER A 315 17.75 7.31 27.12
CA SER A 315 17.73 6.83 25.73
C SER A 315 17.85 5.31 25.66
N LYS A 316 18.68 4.69 26.51
CA LYS A 316 18.75 3.22 26.63
C LYS A 316 17.41 2.61 27.05
N LEU A 317 16.84 3.09 28.15
CA LEU A 317 15.59 2.55 28.71
C LEU A 317 14.43 2.69 27.71
N VAL A 318 14.25 3.87 27.13
CA VAL A 318 13.17 4.13 26.16
C VAL A 318 13.34 3.26 24.92
N THR A 319 14.54 3.20 24.34
CA THR A 319 14.76 2.46 23.09
C THR A 319 14.63 0.96 23.29
N VAL A 320 15.17 0.42 24.40
CA VAL A 320 15.09 -1.02 24.67
C VAL A 320 13.68 -1.44 25.06
N SER A 321 13.01 -0.73 25.98
CA SER A 321 11.67 -1.12 26.46
C SER A 321 10.57 -0.98 25.40
N ILE A 322 10.60 0.07 24.57
CA ILE A 322 9.60 0.27 23.51
C ILE A 322 9.79 -0.76 22.40
N LEU A 323 11.03 -0.97 21.95
CA LEU A 323 11.29 -1.87 20.83
C LEU A 323 11.19 -3.34 21.23
N SER A 324 11.49 -3.72 22.48
CA SER A 324 11.25 -5.08 22.96
C SER A 324 9.76 -5.45 22.97
N GLY A 325 8.88 -4.49 23.28
CA GLY A 325 7.43 -4.71 23.26
C GLY A 325 6.84 -4.82 21.85
N LEU A 326 7.53 -4.29 20.84
CA LEU A 326 7.13 -4.38 19.42
C LEU A 326 7.70 -5.62 18.71
N SER A 327 8.68 -6.29 19.32
CA SER A 327 9.38 -7.46 18.76
C SER A 327 8.80 -8.80 19.26
N LEU A 328 7.83 -8.76 20.18
CA LEU A 328 7.07 -9.88 20.73
C LEU A 328 5.69 -9.95 20.07
#